data_AF-A0A519UZE6-F1
#
_entry.id   AF-A0A519UZE6-F1
#
_cell.length_a   1.000
_cell.length_b   1.000
_cell.length_c   1.000
_cell.angle_alpha   90.00
_cell.angle_beta   90.00
_cell.angle_gamma   90.00
#
_symmetry.space_group_name_H-M   'P 1'
#
loop_
_entity.id
_entity.type
_entity.pdbx_description
1 polymer ?
#
loop_
_entity_poly.entity_id
_entity_poly.type
_entity_poly.pdbx_seq_one_letter_code
_entity_poly.pdbx_strand_id
1 'polypeptide(L)'
;MQIYSPIHQINFQSLNPIWVKRDDLIDPYISGNKWRKLKYILKDVIAKGKTHLVTFGGAYSNHLVATAAAAARNNLKATAFVRGE
;
A
#
# COMPACT_ATOMS: atom_id res chain seq x y z
N MET A 1 -10.37 5.30 -7.48
CA MET A 1 -9.80 4.16 -6.73
C MET A 1 -10.51 4.00 -5.40
N GLN A 2 -11.62 3.25 -5.41
CA GLN A 2 -12.25 2.78 -4.18
C GLN A 2 -11.48 1.54 -3.71
N ILE A 3 -11.22 1.45 -2.40
CA ILE A 3 -10.46 0.34 -1.81
C ILE A 3 -11.36 -0.30 -0.77
N TYR A 4 -11.80 -1.51 -1.05
CA TYR A 4 -12.58 -2.33 -0.14
C TYR A 4 -11.65 -3.24 0.66
N SER A 5 -11.97 -3.43 1.94
CA SER A 5 -11.30 -4.37 2.83
C SER A 5 -12.37 -5.04 3.70
N PRO A 6 -12.43 -6.37 3.76
CA PRO A 6 -13.42 -7.05 4.57
C PRO A 6 -13.15 -6.83 6.06
N ILE A 7 -14.20 -6.96 6.86
CA ILE A 7 -14.09 -7.04 8.33
C ILE A 7 -14.33 -8.49 8.69
N HIS A 8 -13.37 -9.12 9.34
CA HIS A 8 -13.48 -10.50 9.82
C HIS A 8 -13.66 -10.49 11.33
N GLN A 9 -14.63 -11.27 11.79
CA GLN A 9 -14.77 -11.59 13.20
C GLN A 9 -13.91 -12.81 13.52
N ILE A 10 -13.14 -12.73 14.59
CA ILE A 10 -12.35 -13.83 15.12
C ILE A 10 -12.93 -14.16 16.49
N ASN A 11 -13.36 -15.42 16.64
CA ASN A 11 -13.90 -15.94 17.89
C ASN A 11 -12.81 -16.70 18.63
N PHE A 12 -12.60 -16.35 19.90
CA PHE A 12 -11.69 -17.06 20.79
C PHE A 12 -12.52 -17.71 21.90
N GLN A 13 -12.14 -18.91 22.35
CA GLN A 13 -12.93 -19.65 23.34
C GLN A 13 -13.05 -18.94 24.69
N SER A 14 -12.05 -18.16 25.07
CA SER A 14 -11.94 -17.51 26.38
C SER A 14 -12.05 -15.98 26.34
N LEU A 15 -12.34 -15.39 25.17
CA LEU A 15 -12.43 -13.93 25.01
C LEU A 15 -13.68 -13.56 24.22
N ASN A 16 -14.14 -12.33 24.41
CA ASN A 16 -15.17 -11.76 23.55
C ASN A 16 -14.71 -11.74 22.08
N PRO A 17 -15.64 -11.80 21.11
CA PRO A 17 -15.30 -11.71 19.71
C PRO A 17 -14.51 -10.44 19.37
N ILE A 18 -13.48 -10.58 18.55
CA ILE A 18 -12.65 -9.46 18.08
C ILE A 18 -12.91 -9.28 16.59
N TRP A 19 -13.10 -8.04 16.17
CA TRP A 19 -13.23 -7.70 14.75
C TRP A 19 -11.92 -7.13 14.21
N VAL A 20 -11.50 -7.64 13.05
CA VAL A 20 -10.28 -7.24 12.36
C VAL A 20 -10.65 -6.72 10.97
N LYS A 21 -10.27 -5.48 10.68
CA LYS A 21 -10.33 -4.95 9.32
C LYS A 21 -9.14 -5.48 8.52
N ARG A 22 -9.41 -6.37 7.56
CA ARG A 22 -8.40 -7.11 6.79
C ARG A 22 -7.87 -6.29 5.63
N ASP A 23 -7.15 -5.23 5.98
CA ASP A 23 -6.48 -4.36 5.01
C ASP A 23 -5.36 -5.10 4.24
N ASP A 24 -4.82 -6.17 4.80
CA ASP A 24 -3.88 -7.07 4.14
C ASP A 24 -4.47 -7.76 2.90
N LEU A 25 -5.79 -7.97 2.85
CA LEU A 25 -6.48 -8.60 1.72
C LEU A 25 -6.84 -7.62 0.59
N ILE A 26 -6.49 -6.34 0.74
CA ILE A 26 -6.72 -5.33 -0.30
C ILE A 26 -5.90 -5.64 -1.55
N ASP A 27 -4.65 -6.06 -1.37
CA ASP A 27 -3.71 -6.27 -2.47
C ASP A 27 -2.56 -7.20 -2.07
N PRO A 28 -2.13 -8.12 -2.96
CA PRO A 28 -1.06 -9.08 -2.65
C PRO A 28 0.33 -8.45 -2.45
N TYR A 29 0.61 -7.28 -3.04
CA TYR A 29 1.92 -6.64 -2.96
C TYR A 29 1.88 -5.32 -2.19
N ILE A 30 0.73 -4.65 -2.22
CA ILE A 30 0.59 -3.31 -1.69
C ILE A 30 -0.23 -3.38 -0.42
N SER A 31 0.49 -3.59 0.68
CA SER A 31 -0.03 -3.52 2.05
C SER A 31 -1.14 -2.47 2.18
N GLY A 32 -2.30 -2.86 2.72
CA GLY A 32 -3.50 -2.03 2.70
C GLY A 32 -3.32 -0.63 3.29
N ASN A 33 -2.59 -0.48 4.39
CA ASN A 33 -2.28 0.84 4.96
C ASN A 33 -1.51 1.72 3.94
N LYS A 34 -0.59 1.14 3.16
CA LYS A 34 0.15 1.87 2.13
C LYS A 34 -0.75 2.17 0.94
N TRP A 35 -1.61 1.23 0.53
CA TRP A 35 -2.60 1.47 -0.54
C TRP A 35 -3.55 2.62 -0.21
N ARG A 36 -4.03 2.67 1.04
CA ARG A 36 -4.90 3.75 1.54
C ARG A 36 -4.26 5.13 1.43
N LYS A 37 -2.94 5.23 1.58
CA LYS A 37 -2.17 6.48 1.45
C LYS A 37 -1.81 6.77 0.00
N LEU A 38 -1.23 5.80 -0.70
CA LEU A 38 -0.72 5.93 -2.07
C LEU A 38 -1.80 6.31 -3.07
N LYS A 39 -3.06 5.88 -2.88
CA LYS A 39 -4.16 6.24 -3.79
C LYS A 39 -4.32 7.74 -4.00
N TYR A 40 -4.02 8.57 -2.99
CA TYR A 40 -4.13 10.02 -3.10
C TYR A 40 -2.96 10.59 -3.91
N ILE A 41 -1.75 10.08 -3.65
CA ILE A 41 -0.55 10.46 -4.41
C ILE A 41 -0.69 10.06 -5.89
N LEU A 42 -1.17 8.85 -6.18
CA LEU A 42 -1.39 8.40 -7.56
C LEU A 42 -2.40 9.28 -8.29
N LYS A 43 -3.51 9.63 -7.64
CA LYS A 43 -4.50 10.57 -8.21
C LYS A 43 -3.87 11.92 -8.54
N ASP A 44 -3.07 12.47 -7.63
CA ASP A 44 -2.40 13.76 -7.82
C ASP A 44 -1.37 13.71 -8.96
N VAL A 45 -0.55 12.65 -9.00
CA VAL A 45 0.45 12.40 -10.05
C VAL A 45 -0.21 12.30 -11.43
N ILE A 46 -1.30 11.55 -11.54
CA ILE A 46 -2.07 11.43 -12.78
C ILE A 46 -2.67 12.78 -13.18
N ALA A 47 -3.31 13.49 -12.23
CA ALA A 47 -3.92 14.79 -12.49
C ALA A 47 -2.90 15.83 -12.96
N LYS A 48 -1.67 15.77 -12.46
CA LYS A 48 -0.55 16.66 -12.82
C LYS A 48 0.26 16.18 -14.02
N GLY A 49 -0.17 15.10 -14.70
CA GLY A 49 0.56 14.53 -15.84
C GLY A 49 1.98 14.08 -15.52
N LYS A 50 2.25 13.72 -14.27
CA LYS A 50 3.57 13.24 -13.84
C LYS A 50 3.72 11.75 -14.18
N THR A 51 4.93 11.33 -14.48
CA THR A 51 5.22 9.99 -15.01
C THR A 51 6.15 9.16 -14.12
N HIS A 52 6.62 9.73 -12.99
CA HIS A 52 7.66 9.12 -12.17
C HIS A 52 7.39 9.37 -10.68
N LEU A 53 7.38 8.29 -9.90
CA LEU A 53 7.38 8.33 -8.44
C LEU A 53 8.81 8.17 -7.91
N VAL A 54 9.19 9.01 -6.95
CA VAL A 54 10.47 8.90 -6.24
C VAL A 54 10.17 8.71 -4.76
N THR A 55 10.79 7.71 -4.14
CA THR A 55 10.58 7.41 -2.71
C THR A 55 11.87 6.92 -2.04
N PHE A 56 11.82 6.75 -0.73
CA PHE A 56 12.93 6.39 0.13
C PHE A 56 12.49 5.38 1.21
N GLY A 57 13.39 4.48 1.61
CA GLY A 57 13.15 3.51 2.69
C GLY A 57 14.39 2.69 3.04
N GLY A 58 14.27 1.80 4.02
CA GLY A 58 15.32 0.83 4.36
C GLY A 58 15.30 -0.42 3.48
N ALA A 59 16.29 -1.30 3.67
CA ALA A 59 16.50 -2.53 2.88
C ALA A 59 15.27 -3.46 2.78
N TYR A 60 14.47 -3.56 3.85
CA TYR A 60 13.28 -4.42 3.91
C TYR A 60 11.96 -3.63 3.88
N SER A 61 11.95 -2.49 3.19
CA SER A 61 10.83 -1.56 3.25
C SER A 61 9.61 -2.03 2.45
N ASN A 62 8.54 -2.39 3.17
CA ASN A 62 7.20 -2.59 2.60
C ASN A 62 6.69 -1.37 1.80
N HIS A 63 7.16 -0.15 2.13
CA HIS A 63 6.77 1.04 1.39
C HIS A 63 7.40 1.10 0.00
N LEU A 64 8.65 0.66 -0.15
CA LEU A 64 9.33 0.63 -1.44
C LEU A 64 8.64 -0.37 -2.38
N VAL A 65 8.37 -1.58 -1.89
CA VAL A 65 7.61 -2.60 -2.63
C VAL A 65 6.23 -2.08 -3.04
N ALA A 66 5.49 -1.50 -2.09
CA ALA A 66 4.18 -0.92 -2.35
C ALA A 66 4.21 0.17 -3.44
N THR A 67 5.21 1.05 -3.39
CA THR A 67 5.35 2.17 -4.34
C THR A 67 5.73 1.69 -5.73
N ALA A 68 6.64 0.73 -5.83
CA ALA A 68 7.02 0.12 -7.10
C ALA A 68 5.84 -0.59 -7.77
N ALA A 69 5.09 -1.42 -7.03
CA ALA A 69 3.92 -2.09 -7.55
C ALA A 69 2.80 -1.11 -7.93
N ALA A 70 2.60 -0.04 -7.15
CA ALA A 70 1.66 1.03 -7.46
C ALA A 70 2.02 1.73 -8.78
N ALA A 71 3.29 2.08 -8.96
CA ALA A 71 3.79 2.74 -10.16
C ALA A 71 3.60 1.87 -11.41
N ALA A 72 4.04 0.60 -11.34
CA ALA A 72 3.96 -0.35 -12.44
C ALA A 72 2.52 -0.50 -12.96
N ARG A 73 1.53 -0.62 -12.07
CA ARG A 73 0.11 -0.75 -12.45
C ARG A 73 -0.51 0.50 -13.04
N ASN A 74 0.10 1.67 -12.84
CA ASN A 74 -0.39 2.94 -13.38
C ASN A 74 0.49 3.43 -14.53
N ASN A 75 1.35 2.57 -15.12
CA ASN A 75 2.30 2.92 -16.18
C ASN A 75 3.23 4.09 -15.80
N LEU A 76 3.62 4.17 -14.53
CA LEU A 76 4.57 5.15 -14.00
C LEU A 76 5.93 4.51 -13.77
N LYS A 77 7.00 5.29 -13.92
CA LYS A 77 8.33 4.93 -13.45
C LYS A 77 8.39 5.04 -11.93
N ALA A 78 9.26 4.25 -11.30
CA ALA A 78 9.57 4.37 -9.87
C ALA A 78 11.09 4.35 -9.64
N THR A 79 11.58 5.27 -8.82
CA THR A 79 12.94 5.24 -8.26
C THR A 79 12.85 5.20 -6.75
N ALA A 80 13.59 4.27 -6.15
CA ALA A 80 13.68 4.13 -4.71
C ALA A 80 15.12 4.36 -4.26
N PHE A 81 15.29 5.19 -3.24
CA PHE A 81 16.54 5.30 -2.50
C PHE A 81 16.48 4.36 -1.30
N VAL A 82 17.35 3.36 -1.30
CA VAL A 82 17.47 2.39 -0.20
C VAL A 82 18.57 2.86 0.74
N ARG A 83 18.23 3.20 1.97
CA ARG A 83 19.22 3.49 3.01
C ARG A 83 19.85 2.17 3.47
N GLY A 84 21.18 2.08 3.36
CA GLY A 84 21.97 1.05 4.01
C GLY A 84 22.10 1.29 5.52
N GLU A 85 22.69 0.32 6.21
CA GLU A 85 23.27 0.51 7.54
C GLU A 85 24.77 0.78 7.43
#